data_AF-A0A7V9B356-F1
#
_entry.id   AF-A0A7V9B356-F1
#
_cell.length_a   1.000
_cell.length_b   1.000
_cell.length_c   1.000
_cell.angle_alpha   90.00
_cell.angle_beta   90.00
_cell.angle_gamma   90.00
#
_symmetry.space_group_name_H-M   'P 1'
#
loop_
_entity.id
_entity.type
_entity.pdbx_description
1 polymer ?
#
loop_
_entity_poly.entity_id
_entity_poly.type
_entity_poly.pdbx_seq_one_letter_code
_entity_poly.pdbx_strand_id
1 'polypeptide(L)'
;MDIVRNADGTLVVPVPPERHRDSDDDVEGEVDAAPAEPTTRVLHPGEGGYDEALTAWDQQQNPDREAAVSTATGRQEAMAVVHAVATSEDHAVAPALEAVSDPEASGEALRHVLVGGVHSVEDFAAEVAEAEGGEPLPAHQATKIIGEVLAELDG
;
A
#
# COMPACT_ATOMS: atom_id res chain seq x y z
N MET A 1 -0.02 -11.70 -16.18
CA MET A 1 0.04 -12.25 -14.81
C MET A 1 -0.20 -11.08 -13.88
N ASP A 2 -0.89 -11.35 -12.78
CA ASP A 2 -1.33 -10.33 -11.82
C ASP A 2 -0.39 -10.27 -10.62
N ILE A 3 -0.34 -9.13 -9.94
CA ILE A 3 0.41 -8.98 -8.68
C ILE A 3 -0.46 -9.55 -7.56
N VAL A 4 0.11 -10.37 -6.69
CA VAL A 4 -0.61 -10.96 -5.55
C VAL A 4 0.04 -10.51 -4.25
N ARG A 5 -0.77 -9.97 -3.33
CA ARG A 5 -0.34 -9.64 -1.96
C ARG A 5 -0.71 -10.76 -0.99
N ASN A 6 0.30 -11.29 -0.31
CA ASN A 6 0.13 -12.32 0.70
C ASN A 6 -0.23 -11.72 2.07
N ALA A 7 -0.78 -12.55 2.95
CA ALA A 7 -1.17 -12.13 4.31
C ALA A 7 0.04 -11.73 5.19
N ASP A 8 1.24 -12.21 4.86
CA ASP A 8 2.50 -11.84 5.52
C ASP A 8 3.10 -10.53 4.99
N GLY A 9 2.41 -9.85 4.07
CA GLY A 9 2.86 -8.61 3.45
C GLY A 9 3.79 -8.80 2.26
N THR A 10 4.15 -10.02 1.85
CA THR A 10 4.97 -10.22 0.65
C THR A 10 4.16 -10.02 -0.64
N LEU A 11 4.83 -9.60 -1.73
CA LEU A 11 4.22 -9.43 -3.05
C LEU A 11 4.80 -10.44 -4.04
N VAL A 12 3.93 -11.13 -4.78
CA VAL A 12 4.32 -11.95 -5.94
C VAL A 12 4.10 -11.13 -7.20
N VAL A 13 5.18 -10.82 -7.91
CA VAL A 13 5.20 -9.87 -9.03
C VAL A 13 5.60 -10.58 -10.33
N PRO A 14 4.91 -10.34 -11.45
CA PRO A 14 5.33 -10.87 -12.75
C PRO A 14 6.64 -10.23 -13.21
N VAL A 15 7.61 -11.05 -13.60
CA VAL A 15 8.86 -10.59 -14.23
C VAL A 15 8.67 -10.65 -15.74
N PRO A 16 8.78 -9.53 -16.47
CA PRO A 16 8.74 -9.57 -17.92
C PRO A 16 9.91 -10.41 -18.42
N PRO A 17 9.69 -11.31 -19.40
CA PRO A 17 10.78 -12.13 -19.93
C PRO A 17 11.86 -11.21 -20.50
N GLU A 18 13.13 -11.51 -20.19
CA GLU A 18 14.25 -10.79 -20.78
C GLU A 18 14.15 -10.90 -22.29
N ARG A 19 14.01 -9.75 -22.98
CA ARG A 19 14.17 -9.73 -24.43
C ARG A 19 15.64 -10.00 -24.69
N HIS A 20 15.97 -11.22 -25.09
CA HIS A 20 17.21 -11.50 -25.78
C HIS A 20 17.29 -10.53 -26.96
N ARG A 21 18.14 -9.51 -26.85
CA ARG A 21 18.60 -8.79 -28.04
C ARG A 21 19.53 -9.76 -28.73
N ASP A 22 19.04 -10.39 -29.79
CA ASP A 22 19.91 -11.00 -30.79
C ASP A 22 20.89 -9.91 -31.23
N SER A 23 22.15 -10.07 -30.83
CA SER A 23 23.24 -9.34 -31.47
C SER A 23 23.27 -9.79 -32.92
N ASP A 24 23.02 -8.87 -33.84
CA ASP A 24 23.31 -9.00 -35.27
C ASP A 24 24.73 -9.54 -35.47
N ASP A 25 24.85 -10.85 -35.67
CA ASP A 25 25.95 -11.45 -36.41
C ASP A 25 25.39 -12.68 -37.16
N ASP A 26 24.93 -12.39 -38.37
CA ASP A 26 24.83 -13.25 -39.56
C ASP A 26 25.08 -14.75 -39.33
N VAL A 27 24.01 -15.54 -39.16
CA VAL A 27 23.95 -16.94 -39.64
C VAL A 27 22.49 -17.39 -39.73
N GLU A 28 22.08 -17.82 -40.92
CA GLU A 28 20.80 -18.47 -41.20
C GLU A 28 20.60 -19.68 -40.28
N GLY A 29 19.69 -19.54 -39.33
CA GLY A 29 19.20 -20.62 -38.48
C GLY A 29 17.85 -20.22 -37.91
N GLU A 30 16.78 -20.81 -38.43
CA GLU A 30 15.43 -20.70 -37.89
C GLU A 30 15.42 -21.26 -36.46
N VAL A 31 15.67 -20.39 -35.48
CA VAL A 31 15.45 -20.66 -34.07
C VAL A 31 14.06 -20.15 -33.72
N ASP A 32 13.12 -21.09 -33.65
CA ASP A 32 11.84 -20.89 -32.99
C ASP A 32 12.13 -20.64 -31.50
N ALA A 33 12.37 -19.37 -31.16
CA ALA A 33 12.55 -18.95 -29.78
C ALA A 33 11.20 -19.13 -29.08
N ALA A 34 11.04 -20.27 -28.41
CA ALA A 34 9.89 -20.51 -27.55
C ALA A 34 9.67 -19.30 -26.64
N PRO A 35 8.44 -18.77 -26.53
CA PRO A 35 8.18 -17.63 -25.66
C PRO A 35 8.61 -18.00 -24.26
N ALA A 36 9.59 -17.29 -23.71
CA ALA A 36 10.06 -17.54 -22.35
C ALA A 36 8.85 -17.46 -21.41
N GLU A 37 8.63 -18.52 -20.65
CA GLU A 37 7.49 -18.60 -19.75
C GLU A 37 7.54 -17.43 -18.75
N PRO A 38 6.40 -16.76 -18.50
CA PRO A 38 6.39 -15.65 -17.56
C PRO A 38 6.82 -16.15 -16.18
N THR A 39 7.95 -15.65 -15.68
CA THR A 39 8.46 -15.98 -14.36
C THR A 39 7.93 -14.99 -13.33
N THR A 40 7.75 -15.42 -12.08
CA THR A 40 7.33 -14.54 -10.98
C THR A 40 8.47 -14.38 -9.99
N ARG A 41 8.56 -13.21 -9.36
CA ARG A 41 9.47 -12.94 -8.24
C ARG A 41 8.67 -12.58 -6.99
N VAL A 42 9.17 -13.01 -5.83
CA VAL A 42 8.65 -12.58 -4.52
C VAL A 42 9.44 -11.35 -4.07
N LEU A 43 8.74 -10.30 -3.65
CA LEU A 43 9.29 -9.11 -3.00
C LEU A 43 8.87 -9.08 -1.53
N HIS A 44 9.86 -8.87 -0.67
CA HIS A 44 9.63 -8.67 0.76
C HIS A 44 9.46 -7.17 1.08
N PRO A 45 8.70 -6.83 2.14
CA PRO A 45 8.64 -5.46 2.62
C PRO A 45 10.04 -4.86 2.86
N GLY A 46 10.27 -3.65 2.35
CA GLY A 46 11.56 -2.95 2.43
C GLY A 46 12.60 -3.35 1.38
N GLU A 47 12.31 -4.34 0.52
CA GLU A 47 13.15 -4.61 -0.65
C GLU A 47 12.95 -3.55 -1.74
N GLY A 48 14.03 -3.24 -2.48
CA GLY A 48 13.95 -2.33 -3.62
C GLY A 48 12.90 -2.81 -4.63
N GLY A 49 11.95 -1.93 -4.96
CA GLY A 49 10.83 -2.21 -5.85
C GLY A 49 9.56 -2.75 -5.17
N TYR A 50 9.58 -2.99 -3.86
CA TYR A 50 8.39 -3.41 -3.11
C TYR A 50 7.30 -2.34 -3.13
N ASP A 51 7.63 -1.08 -2.86
CA ASP A 51 6.64 0.02 -2.82
C ASP A 51 6.03 0.31 -4.19
N GLU A 52 6.84 0.17 -5.25
CA GLU A 52 6.41 0.28 -6.65
C GLU A 52 5.45 -0.86 -7.02
N ALA A 53 5.79 -2.10 -6.61
CA ALA A 53 4.90 -3.25 -6.78
C ALA A 53 3.63 -3.14 -5.94
N LEU A 54 3.70 -2.52 -4.75
CA LEU A 54 2.56 -2.30 -3.88
C LEU A 54 1.60 -1.25 -4.47
N THR A 55 2.15 -0.18 -5.05
CA THR A 55 1.39 0.83 -5.80
C THR A 55 0.71 0.20 -7.03
N ALA A 56 1.44 -0.62 -7.79
CA ALA A 56 0.89 -1.32 -8.95
C ALA A 56 -0.19 -2.33 -8.55
N TRP A 57 -0.01 -3.02 -7.42
CA TRP A 57 -1.02 -3.91 -6.85
C TRP A 57 -2.29 -3.15 -6.45
N ASP A 58 -2.16 -1.99 -5.80
CA ASP A 58 -3.31 -1.17 -5.41
C ASP A 58 -4.14 -0.70 -6.62
N GLN A 59 -3.48 -0.21 -7.67
CA GLN A 59 -4.16 0.15 -8.93
C GLN A 59 -4.83 -1.05 -9.60
N GLN A 60 -4.24 -2.25 -9.48
CA GLN A 60 -4.86 -3.46 -10.00
C GLN A 60 -6.14 -3.83 -9.25
N GLN A 61 -6.19 -3.63 -7.92
CA GLN A 61 -7.40 -3.88 -7.14
C GLN A 61 -8.47 -2.79 -7.36
N ASN A 62 -8.04 -1.57 -7.67
CA ASN A 62 -8.92 -0.40 -7.79
C ASN A 62 -8.69 0.31 -9.15
N PRO A 63 -9.06 -0.32 -10.29
CA PRO A 63 -8.71 0.18 -11.63
C PRO A 63 -9.33 1.52 -11.98
N ASP A 64 -10.47 1.86 -11.37
CA ASP A 64 -11.17 3.12 -11.57
C ASP A 64 -10.77 4.20 -10.55
N ARG A 65 -9.96 3.86 -9.54
CA ARG A 65 -9.53 4.78 -8.48
C ARG A 65 -8.29 5.55 -8.94
N GLU A 66 -8.29 6.86 -8.71
CA GLU A 66 -7.09 7.67 -8.91
C GLU A 66 -5.98 7.23 -7.95
N ALA A 67 -4.73 7.59 -8.26
CA ALA A 67 -3.62 7.27 -7.34
C ALA A 67 -3.87 7.91 -5.97
N ALA A 68 -3.67 7.15 -4.89
CA ALA A 68 -3.90 7.67 -3.55
C ALA A 68 -3.01 8.88 -3.25
N VAL A 69 -3.63 10.05 -3.02
CA VAL A 69 -2.94 11.31 -2.70
C VAL A 69 -3.26 11.72 -1.28
N SER A 70 -2.23 11.86 -0.45
CA SER A 70 -2.36 12.46 0.88
C SER A 70 -2.34 13.99 0.79
N THR A 71 -3.46 14.64 1.07
CA THR A 71 -3.49 16.09 1.32
C THR A 71 -3.09 16.40 2.77
N ALA A 72 -2.63 17.62 3.07
CA ALA A 72 -2.21 17.97 4.43
C ALA A 72 -3.37 17.89 5.43
N THR A 73 -4.56 18.39 5.06
CA THR A 73 -5.76 18.36 5.92
C THR A 73 -6.30 16.95 6.07
N GLY A 74 -6.43 16.17 4.98
CA GLY A 74 -6.87 14.78 5.05
C GLY A 74 -5.93 13.92 5.91
N ARG A 75 -4.62 14.16 5.84
CA ARG A 75 -3.65 13.49 6.69
C ARG A 75 -3.80 13.82 8.16
N GLN A 76 -4.06 15.08 8.51
CA GLN A 76 -4.31 15.49 9.89
C GLN A 76 -5.58 14.85 10.46
N GLU A 77 -6.66 14.86 9.69
CA GLU A 77 -7.91 14.20 10.10
C GLU A 77 -7.72 12.68 10.23
N ALA A 78 -6.99 12.05 9.30
CA ALA A 78 -6.61 10.64 9.40
C ALA A 78 -5.81 10.32 10.67
N MET A 79 -4.84 11.17 11.06
CA MET A 79 -4.09 11.00 12.30
C MET A 79 -5.00 11.08 13.53
N ALA A 80 -5.90 12.06 13.57
CA ALA A 80 -6.85 12.23 14.67
C ALA A 80 -7.79 11.02 14.80
N VAL A 81 -8.29 10.48 13.69
CA VAL A 81 -9.14 9.28 13.67
C VAL A 81 -8.37 8.07 14.20
N VAL A 82 -7.17 7.82 13.66
CA VAL A 82 -6.35 6.66 14.08
C VAL A 82 -6.01 6.74 15.56
N HIS A 83 -5.67 7.93 16.06
CA HIS A 83 -5.44 8.15 17.48
C HIS A 83 -6.70 7.93 18.33
N ALA A 84 -7.85 8.45 17.90
CA ALA A 84 -9.12 8.27 18.62
C ALA A 84 -9.53 6.79 18.70
N VAL A 85 -9.36 6.03 17.61
CA VAL A 85 -9.62 4.59 17.61
C VAL A 85 -8.62 3.85 18.50
N ALA A 86 -7.34 4.19 18.43
CA ALA A 86 -6.28 3.55 19.23
C ALA A 86 -6.42 3.77 20.74
N THR A 87 -6.99 4.91 21.15
CA THR A 87 -7.17 5.27 22.57
C THR A 87 -8.55 4.95 23.11
N SER A 88 -9.50 4.56 22.24
CA SER A 88 -10.82 4.11 22.63
C SER A 88 -10.77 2.73 23.31
N GLU A 89 -11.44 2.58 24.45
CA GLU A 89 -11.52 1.29 25.17
C GLU A 89 -12.06 0.16 24.27
N ASP A 90 -13.03 0.50 23.41
CA ASP A 90 -13.71 -0.44 22.52
C ASP A 90 -13.15 -0.42 21.08
N HIS A 91 -12.11 0.36 20.79
CA HIS A 91 -11.58 0.57 19.43
C HIS A 91 -12.68 0.97 18.43
N ALA A 92 -13.60 1.84 18.87
CA ALA A 92 -14.78 2.18 18.09
C ALA A 92 -14.45 3.10 16.90
N VAL A 93 -14.63 2.60 15.68
CA VAL A 93 -14.34 3.34 14.43
C VAL A 93 -15.42 4.36 14.07
N ALA A 94 -16.69 3.95 14.07
CA ALA A 94 -17.79 4.82 13.64
C ALA A 94 -17.85 6.16 14.43
N PRO A 95 -17.72 6.17 15.78
CA PRO A 95 -17.69 7.43 16.52
C PRO A 95 -16.48 8.31 16.21
N ALA A 96 -15.33 7.71 15.89
CA ALA A 96 -14.13 8.45 15.51
C ALA A 96 -14.31 9.16 14.16
N LEU A 97 -15.09 8.58 13.25
CA LEU A 97 -15.39 9.15 11.94
C LEU A 97 -16.44 10.28 11.97
N GLU A 98 -17.30 10.35 13.00
CA GLU A 98 -18.31 11.41 13.11
C GLU A 98 -17.70 12.83 13.16
N ALA A 99 -16.46 12.94 13.62
CA ALA A 99 -15.73 14.21 13.72
C ALA A 99 -14.96 14.59 12.44
N VAL A 100 -14.91 13.70 11.44
CA VAL A 100 -14.16 13.91 10.20
C VAL A 100 -14.92 14.83 9.27
N SER A 101 -14.26 15.89 8.81
CA SER A 101 -14.91 16.89 7.95
C SER A 101 -14.80 16.51 6.47
N ASP A 102 -13.72 15.83 6.09
CA ASP A 102 -13.52 15.28 4.75
C ASP A 102 -13.11 13.79 4.83
N PRO A 103 -14.12 12.89 4.87
CA PRO A 103 -13.89 11.45 4.97
C PRO A 103 -13.13 10.89 3.76
N GLU A 104 -13.33 11.48 2.58
CA GLU A 104 -12.66 11.07 1.35
C GLU A 104 -11.16 11.42 1.41
N ALA A 105 -10.82 12.67 1.76
CA ALA A 105 -9.41 13.08 1.88
C ALA A 105 -8.67 12.32 3.00
N SER A 106 -9.37 11.97 4.09
CA SER A 106 -8.82 11.15 5.17
C SER A 106 -8.59 9.71 4.70
N GLY A 107 -9.55 9.12 3.99
CA GLY A 107 -9.41 7.80 3.39
C GLY A 107 -8.23 7.73 2.40
N GLU A 108 -8.09 8.73 1.53
CA GLU A 108 -6.97 8.79 0.58
C GLU A 108 -5.61 8.94 1.28
N ALA A 109 -5.53 9.72 2.36
CA ALA A 109 -4.31 9.80 3.16
C ALA A 109 -3.95 8.45 3.81
N LEU A 110 -4.94 7.73 4.33
CA LEU A 110 -4.76 6.40 4.92
C LEU A 110 -4.34 5.34 3.88
N ARG A 111 -4.94 5.37 2.68
CA ARG A 111 -4.53 4.52 1.56
C ARG A 111 -3.11 4.81 1.13
N HIS A 112 -2.74 6.08 1.05
CA HIS A 112 -1.38 6.50 0.72
C HIS A 112 -0.36 5.92 1.70
N VAL A 113 -0.67 5.92 3.01
CA VAL A 113 0.16 5.31 4.05
C VAL A 113 0.30 3.79 3.84
N LEU A 114 -0.80 3.08 3.57
CA LEU A 114 -0.74 1.63 3.33
C LEU A 114 0.03 1.28 2.04
N VAL A 115 -0.11 2.07 0.99
CA VAL A 115 0.61 1.91 -0.28
C VAL A 115 2.11 2.17 -0.12
N GLY A 116 2.50 3.05 0.81
CA GLY A 116 3.89 3.30 1.17
C GLY A 116 4.54 2.18 2.02
N GLY A 117 3.81 1.11 2.32
CA GLY A 117 4.35 -0.07 3.00
C GLY A 117 4.67 0.14 4.48
N VAL A 118 5.45 -0.78 5.06
CA VAL A 118 5.69 -0.85 6.51
C VAL A 118 6.35 0.42 7.04
N HIS A 119 7.35 0.95 6.33
CA HIS A 119 8.03 2.18 6.77
C HIS A 119 7.12 3.40 6.74
N SER A 120 6.23 3.51 5.74
CA SER A 120 5.26 4.60 5.73
C SER A 120 4.26 4.50 6.89
N VAL A 121 3.87 3.28 7.27
CA VAL A 121 3.03 3.06 8.46
C VAL A 121 3.77 3.40 9.76
N GLU A 122 5.06 3.05 9.87
CA GLU A 122 5.89 3.40 11.03
C GLU A 122 6.07 4.92 11.17
N ASP A 123 6.38 5.60 10.07
CA ASP A 123 6.51 7.06 10.02
C ASP A 123 5.18 7.73 10.38
N PHE A 124 4.07 7.25 9.81
CA PHE A 124 2.73 7.75 10.15
C PHE A 124 2.40 7.54 11.63
N ALA A 125 2.71 6.38 12.20
CA ALA A 125 2.49 6.11 13.62
C ALA A 125 3.33 7.03 14.53
N ALA A 126 4.56 7.37 14.12
CA ALA A 126 5.38 8.34 14.83
C ALA A 126 4.77 9.75 14.78
N GLU A 127 4.29 10.17 13.62
CA GLU A 127 3.64 11.47 13.46
C GLU A 127 2.33 11.58 14.23
N VAL A 128 1.53 10.50 14.31
CA VAL A 128 0.34 10.45 15.16
C VAL A 128 0.73 10.74 16.61
N ALA A 129 1.78 10.07 17.12
CA ALA A 129 2.26 10.29 18.48
C ALA A 129 2.84 11.70 18.68
N GLU A 130 3.46 12.30 17.67
CA GLU A 130 3.95 13.69 17.72
C GLU A 130 2.81 14.71 17.72
N ALA A 131 1.75 14.48 16.94
CA ALA A 131 0.62 15.40 16.77
C ALA A 131 -0.38 15.31 17.93
N GLU A 132 -0.76 14.10 18.32
CA GLU A 132 -1.83 13.82 19.29
C GLU A 132 -1.29 13.48 20.70
N GLY A 133 0.01 13.19 20.79
CA GLY A 133 0.67 12.77 22.02
C GLY A 133 0.62 11.26 22.24
N GLY A 134 1.53 10.75 23.08
CA GLY A 134 1.61 9.32 23.43
C GLY A 134 2.86 8.64 22.86
N GLU A 135 2.82 7.31 22.82
CA GLU A 135 3.87 6.49 22.21
C GLU A 135 3.45 6.09 20.78
N PRO A 136 4.39 6.02 19.81
CA PRO A 136 4.09 5.55 18.47
C PRO A 136 3.46 4.16 18.49
N LEU A 137 2.38 4.00 17.73
CA LEU A 137 1.72 2.71 17.57
C LEU A 137 2.66 1.70 16.91
N PRO A 138 2.69 0.43 17.36
CA PRO A 138 3.36 -0.62 16.62
C PRO A 138 2.79 -0.73 15.19
N ALA A 139 3.65 -0.91 14.20
CA ALA A 139 3.25 -0.91 12.78
C ALA A 139 2.08 -1.86 12.44
N HIS A 140 2.06 -3.05 13.04
CA HIS A 140 0.97 -4.02 12.85
C HIS A 140 -0.37 -3.55 13.42
N GLN A 141 -0.35 -2.81 14.54
CA GLN A 141 -1.54 -2.25 15.17
C GLN A 141 -2.03 -1.04 14.37
N ALA A 142 -1.13 -0.15 13.96
CA ALA A 142 -1.46 0.96 13.06
C ALA A 142 -2.08 0.45 11.75
N THR A 143 -1.45 -0.53 11.09
CA THR A 143 -1.98 -1.16 9.86
C THR A 143 -3.39 -1.72 10.07
N LYS A 144 -3.64 -2.38 11.21
CA LYS A 144 -4.96 -2.93 11.53
C LYS A 144 -6.02 -1.82 11.66
N ILE A 145 -5.74 -0.80 12.47
CA ILE A 145 -6.66 0.32 12.71
C ILE A 145 -6.96 1.04 11.39
N ILE A 146 -5.93 1.31 10.59
CA ILE A 146 -6.09 1.94 9.28
C ILE A 146 -7.01 1.10 8.38
N GLY A 147 -6.84 -0.22 8.36
CA GLY A 147 -7.70 -1.12 7.60
C GLY A 147 -9.17 -1.11 8.07
N GLU A 148 -9.40 -1.06 9.38
CA GLU A 148 -10.75 -0.98 9.97
C GLU A 148 -11.42 0.37 9.64
N VAL A 149 -10.68 1.48 9.72
CA VAL A 149 -11.16 2.81 9.35
C VAL A 149 -11.53 2.88 7.87
N LEU A 150 -10.67 2.35 6.99
CA LEU A 150 -10.95 2.32 5.55
C LEU A 150 -12.17 1.46 5.21
N ALA A 151 -12.36 0.32 5.88
CA ALA A 151 -13.52 -0.53 5.68
C ALA A 151 -14.83 0.18 6.06
N GLU A 152 -14.83 1.02 7.10
CA GLU A 152 -15.99 1.82 7.49
C GLU A 152 -16.23 2.98 6.51
N LEU A 153 -15.18 3.63 6.00
CA LEU A 153 -15.29 4.70 5.01
C LEU A 153 -15.82 4.23 3.64
N ASP A 154 -15.53 2.98 3.27
CA ASP A 154 -15.94 2.37 1.99
C ASP A 154 -17.32 1.66 2.06
N GLY A 155 -17.93 1.54 3.24
CA GLY A 155 -19.19 0.83 3.50
C GLY A 155 -20.44 1.69 3.35
#